data_AF-A0A0C2G7M0-F1
#
_entry.id   AF-A0A0C2G7M0-F1
#
_cell.length_a   1.000
_cell.length_b   1.000
_cell.length_c   1.000
_cell.angle_alpha   90.00
_cell.angle_beta   90.00
_cell.angle_gamma   90.00
#
_symmetry.space_group_name_H-M   'P 1'
#
loop_
_entity.id
_entity.type
_entity.pdbx_description
1 polymer ?
#
loop_
_entity_poly.entity_id
_entity_poly.type
_entity_poly.pdbx_seq_one_letter_code
_entity_poly.pdbx_strand_id
1 'polypeptide(L)' 'MVQQLAELRYLASSCENVKAVVKLDDDVGWNVKKTAQFIKNNLTANEIYCARRANHTPIYGKGSKW' A
#
# COMPACT_ATOMS: atom_id res chain seq x y z
N MET A 1 11.44 3.79 -8.02
CA MET A 1 10.56 4.96 -8.23
C MET A 1 9.66 4.83 -9.47
N VAL A 2 10.14 4.26 -10.58
CA VAL A 2 9.35 4.12 -11.83
C VAL A 2 8.13 3.19 -11.67
N GLN A 3 8.28 2.06 -10.97
CA GLN A 3 7.23 1.05 -10.84
C GLN A 3 5.98 1.57 -10.13
N GLN A 4 6.13 2.27 -9.00
CA GLN A 4 5.00 2.86 -8.26
C GLN A 4 4.24 3.90 -9.09
N LEU A 5 4.95 4.71 -9.87
CA LEU A 5 4.31 5.72 -10.73
C LEU A 5 3.52 5.07 -11.87
N ALA A 6 4.05 4.00 -12.46
CA ALA A 6 3.35 3.25 -13.50
C ALA A 6 2.08 2.56 -12.95
N GLU A 7 2.17 1.93 -11.78
CA GLU A 7 1.03 1.31 -11.09
C GLU A 7 -0.08 2.34 -10.80
N LEU A 8 0.28 3.50 -10.25
CA LEU A 8 -0.69 4.56 -9.95
C LEU A 8 -1.34 5.12 -11.23
N ARG A 9 -0.58 5.26 -12.33
CA ARG A 9 -1.14 5.67 -13.62
C ARG A 9 -2.10 4.64 -14.19
N TYR A 10 -1.79 3.36 -14.05
CA TYR A 10 -2.69 2.29 -14.48
C TYR A 10 -4.00 2.34 -13.69
N LEU A 11 -3.92 2.42 -12.36
CA LEU A 11 -5.10 2.54 -11.50
C LEU A 11 -5.95 3.76 -11.86
N ALA A 12 -5.34 4.92 -12.08
CA ALA A 12 -6.04 6.16 -12.41
C ALA A 12 -6.71 6.14 -13.80
N SER A 13 -6.20 5.35 -14.75
CA SER A 13 -6.69 5.32 -16.13
C SER A 13 -7.62 4.14 -16.45
N SER A 14 -7.48 3.02 -15.73
CA SER A 14 -8.10 1.74 -16.10
C SER A 14 -9.01 1.17 -15.01
N CYS A 15 -9.01 1.75 -13.81
CA CYS A 15 -9.78 1.22 -12.68
C CYS A 15 -10.80 2.25 -12.17
N GLU A 16 -11.99 2.23 -12.75
CA GLU A 16 -13.11 3.06 -12.31
C GLU A 16 -13.86 2.43 -11.12
N ASN A 17 -14.43 3.27 -10.25
CA ASN A 17 -15.28 2.85 -9.13
C ASN A 17 -14.63 1.89 -8.11
N VAL A 18 -13.29 1.93 -7.99
CA VAL A 18 -12.57 1.15 -6.98
C VAL A 18 -12.69 1.81 -5.60
N LYS A 19 -13.25 1.07 -4.64
CA LYS A 19 -13.41 1.56 -3.25
C LYS A 19 -12.08 1.66 -2.50
N ALA A 20 -11.16 0.74 -2.74
CA ALA A 20 -9.85 0.70 -2.09
C ALA A 20 -8.85 -0.12 -2.92
N VAL A 21 -7.58 0.26 -2.86
CA VAL A 21 -6.46 -0.50 -3.44
C VAL A 21 -5.64 -1.08 -2.29
N VAL A 22 -5.38 -2.38 -2.35
CA VAL A 22 -4.49 -3.06 -1.40
C VAL A 22 -3.20 -3.43 -2.13
N LYS A 23 -2.07 -2.89 -1.67
CA LYS A 23 -0.73 -3.19 -2.19
C LYS A 23 0.03 -4.06 -1.19
N LEU A 24 0.52 -5.20 -1.65
CA LEU A 24 1.27 -6.20 -0.89
C LEU A 24 2.38 -6.77 -1.78
N ASP A 25 3.47 -7.23 -1.18
CA ASP A 25 4.50 -7.99 -1.88
C ASP A 25 4.00 -9.43 -2.15
N ASP A 26 4.59 -10.12 -3.13
CA ASP A 26 4.18 -11.45 -3.57
C ASP A 26 4.53 -12.57 -2.59
N ASP A 27 5.41 -12.31 -1.63
CA ASP A 27 5.80 -13.19 -0.54
C ASP A 27 4.99 -12.98 0.76
N VAL A 28 3.97 -12.10 0.74
CA VAL A 28 3.13 -11.79 1.90
C VAL A 28 1.76 -12.48 1.83
N GLY A 29 1.49 -13.35 2.79
CA GLY A 29 0.15 -13.88 3.04
C GLY A 29 -0.75 -12.87 3.76
N TRP A 30 -2.01 -12.74 3.33
CA TRP A 30 -2.99 -11.85 3.97
C TRP A 30 -4.38 -12.48 4.06
N ASN A 31 -5.17 -12.04 5.05
CA ASN A 31 -6.53 -12.53 5.27
C ASN A 31 -7.54 -11.64 4.51
N VAL A 32 -7.93 -12.07 3.32
CA VAL A 32 -8.86 -11.36 2.44
C VAL A 32 -10.17 -11.00 3.15
N LYS A 33 -10.74 -11.91 3.95
CA LYS A 33 -12.01 -11.67 4.66
C LYS A 33 -11.89 -10.55 5.69
N LYS A 34 -10.84 -10.58 6.51
CA LYS A 34 -10.57 -9.54 7.50
C LYS A 34 -10.32 -8.19 6.82
N THR A 35 -9.56 -8.17 5.73
CA THR A 35 -9.28 -6.91 5.03
C THR A 35 -10.49 -6.35 4.33
N ALA A 36 -11.35 -7.18 3.72
CA ALA A 36 -12.61 -6.73 3.15
C ALA A 36 -13.54 -6.14 4.21
N GLN A 37 -13.62 -6.75 5.40
CA GLN A 37 -14.37 -6.20 6.53
C GLN A 37 -13.79 -4.87 7.01
N PHE A 38 -12.46 -4.76 7.08
CA PHE A 38 -11.79 -3.51 7.43
C PHE A 38 -12.14 -2.39 6.44
N ILE A 39 -11.98 -2.63 5.14
CA ILE A 39 -12.29 -1.67 4.06
C ILE A 39 -13.77 -1.25 4.10
N LYS A 40 -14.67 -2.18 4.41
CA LYS A 40 -16.10 -1.89 4.49
C LYS A 40 -16.43 -0.93 5.64
N ASN A 41 -15.82 -1.15 6.81
CA ASN A 41 -16.27 -0.55 8.06
C ASN A 41 -15.45 0.67 8.51
N ASN A 42 -14.18 0.78 8.11
CA ASN A 42 -13.24 1.77 8.67
C ASN A 42 -12.67 2.72 7.64
N LEU A 43 -12.76 2.40 6.35
CA LEU A 43 -12.13 3.23 5.32
C LEU A 43 -12.94 4.51 5.10
N THR A 44 -12.37 5.65 5.43
CA THR A 44 -12.79 6.99 4.99
C THR A 44 -12.14 7.32 3.64
N ALA A 45 -12.76 8.21 2.87
CA ALA A 45 -12.22 8.60 1.57
C ALA A 45 -10.88 9.36 1.74
N ASN A 46 -9.96 9.17 0.78
CA ASN A 46 -8.68 9.87 0.66
C ASN A 46 -7.62 9.60 1.75
N GLU A 47 -7.64 8.42 2.38
CA GLU A 47 -6.62 8.03 3.37
C GLU A 47 -5.72 6.88 2.89
N ILE A 48 -4.44 6.92 3.28
CA ILE A 48 -3.48 5.83 3.10
C ILE A 48 -3.32 5.11 4.43
N TYR A 49 -3.69 3.83 4.47
CA TYR A 49 -3.52 2.96 5.63
C TYR A 49 -2.26 2.10 5.47
N CYS A 50 -1.29 2.32 6.34
CA CYS A 50 -0.12 1.44 6.48
C CYS A 50 0.39 1.46 7.91
N ALA A 51 1.19 0.46 8.30
CA ALA A 51 1.91 0.48 9.57
C ALA A 51 2.99 1.58 9.50
N ARG A 52 2.61 2.81 9.80
CA ARG A 52 3.51 3.97 9.74
C ARG A 52 4.58 3.82 10.82
N ARG A 53 5.83 3.62 10.41
CA ARG A 53 6.97 3.76 11.31
C ARG A 53 7.29 5.25 11.45
N ALA A 54 6.99 5.84 12.61
CA ALA A 54 7.43 7.19 12.95
C ALA A 54 8.93 7.20 13.29
N ASN A 55 9.60 8.34 13.06
CA ASN A 55 10.98 8.61 13.47
C ASN A 55 12.07 7.71 12.85
N HIS A 56 11.86 7.22 11.62
CA HIS A 56 12.90 6.49 10.90
C HIS A 56 13.81 7.46 10.12
N THR A 57 15.12 7.29 10.23
CA THR A 57 16.13 7.99 9.44
C THR A 57 16.73 7.05 8.39
N PRO A 58 17.21 7.58 7.25
CA PRO A 58 17.91 6.76 6.27
C PRO A 58 19.09 6.01 6.90
N ILE A 59 19.27 4.75 6.50
CA ILE A 59 20.36 3.90 6.99
C ILE A 59 21.57 4.12 6.07
N TYR A 60 22.73 4.45 6.66
CA TYR A 60 23.97 4.69 5.91
C TYR A 60 25.03 3.60 6.14
N GLY A 61 24.69 2.53 6.85
CA GLY A 61 25.61 1.44 7.18
C GLY A 61 26.05 0.64 5.96
N LYS A 62 27.34 0.40 5.79
CA LYS A 62 27.88 -0.42 4.70
C LYS A 62 27.40 -1.87 4.86
N GLY A 63 26.80 -2.43 3.81
CA GLY A 63 26.18 -3.76 3.83
C GLY A 63 24.70 -3.77 4.23
N SER A 64 24.11 -2.60 4.50
CA SER A 64 22.65 -2.47 4.62
C SER A 64 21.99 -2.75 3.26
N LYS A 65 20.88 -3.47 3.28
CA LYS A 65 19.98 -3.61 2.12
C LYS A 65 19.28 -2.30 1.78
N TRP A 66 19.12 -1.43 2.78
CA TRP A 66 18.36 -0.18 2.74
C TRP A 66 19.27 1.04 2.89
#